data_AF-A0A7K4B3V1-F1
#
_entry.id   AF-A0A7K4B3V1-F1
#
_cell.length_a   1.000
_cell.length_b   1.000
_cell.length_c   1.000
_cell.angle_alpha   90.00
_cell.angle_beta   90.00
_cell.angle_gamma   90.00
#
_symmetry.space_group_name_H-M   'P 1'
#
loop_
_entity.id
_entity.type
_entity.pdbx_description
1 polymer ?
#
loop_
_entity_poly.entity_id
_entity_poly.type
_entity_poly.pdbx_seq_one_letter_code
_entity_poly.pdbx_strand_id
1 'polypeptide(L)' 'MVDIPPTILESDLFVRDLKCPEELQCFVCGDDELDDFLQSEALIACTEGTSKTHLVYYKNVTLVGFFLYAMNF' A
#
# COMPACT_ATOMS: atom_id res chain seq x y z
N MET A 1 12.67 -21.78 -20.73
CA MET A 1 13.09 -21.37 -19.37
C MET A 1 11.87 -20.75 -18.73
N VAL A 2 11.43 -21.25 -17.58
CA VAL A 2 10.35 -20.62 -16.83
C VAL A 2 11.02 -19.52 -16.01
N ASP A 3 10.75 -18.26 -16.34
CA ASP A 3 11.17 -17.13 -15.52
C ASP A 3 10.44 -17.23 -14.19
N ILE A 4 11.11 -17.80 -13.18
CA ILE A 4 10.62 -17.77 -11.81
C ILE A 4 10.81 -16.32 -11.37
N PRO A 5 9.73 -15.58 -11.04
CA PRO A 5 9.87 -14.23 -10.55
C PRO A 5 10.78 -14.26 -9.31
N PRO A 6 11.70 -13.28 -9.17
CA PRO A 6 12.65 -13.27 -8.08
C PRO A 6 11.88 -13.33 -6.75
N THR A 7 12.21 -14.32 -5.92
CA THR A 7 11.61 -14.45 -4.60
C THR A 7 11.92 -13.20 -3.79
N ILE A 8 10.88 -12.44 -3.44
CA ILE A 8 11.00 -11.31 -2.54
C ILE A 8 11.23 -11.87 -1.13
N LEU A 9 12.36 -11.54 -0.52
CA LEU A 9 12.63 -11.89 0.87
C LEU A 9 11.88 -10.94 1.80
N GLU A 10 11.32 -11.46 2.89
CA GLU A 10 10.61 -10.65 3.89
C GLU A 10 11.53 -9.57 4.50
N SER A 11 12.83 -9.85 4.64
CA SER A 11 13.83 -8.89 5.12
C SER A 11 14.00 -7.67 4.21
N ASP A 12 13.57 -7.75 2.94
CA ASP A 12 13.63 -6.64 1.99
C ASP A 12 12.32 -5.82 1.99
N LEU A 13 11.32 -6.20 2.80
CA LEU A 13 10.05 -5.51 2.91
C LEU A 13 10.05 -4.52 4.07
N PHE A 14 9.52 -3.33 3.81
CA PHE A 14 9.42 -2.25 4.78
C PHE A 14 7.98 -1.77 4.84
N VAL A 15 7.42 -1.73 6.04
CA VAL A 15 6.04 -1.26 6.25
C VAL A 15 6.07 0.17 6.77
N ARG A 16 5.23 1.04 6.20
CA ARG A 16 5.09 2.44 6.61
C ARG A 16 3.62 2.86 6.61
N ASP A 17 3.27 3.79 7.47
CA ASP A 17 1.94 4.40 7.45
C ASP A 17 1.79 5.29 6.21
N LEU A 18 0.62 5.27 5.56
CA LEU A 18 0.28 6.23 4.51
C LEU A 18 0.22 7.63 5.11
N LYS A 19 0.98 8.58 4.56
CA LYS A 19 1.04 9.97 5.06
C LYS A 19 0.64 11.00 4.03
N CYS A 20 0.93 10.75 2.75
CA CYS A 20 0.58 11.68 1.69
C CYS A 20 0.29 10.97 0.36
N PRO A 21 -0.48 11.59 -0.55
CA PRO A 21 -0.89 10.95 -1.81
C PRO A 21 0.29 10.63 -2.74
N GLU A 22 1.40 11.37 -2.65
CA GLU A 22 2.58 11.18 -3.50
C GLU A 22 3.23 9.81 -3.29
N GLU A 23 3.04 9.20 -2.11
CA GLU A 23 3.54 7.85 -1.79
C GLU A 23 2.88 6.75 -2.62
N LEU A 24 1.73 7.04 -3.22
CA LEU A 24 0.92 6.14 -4.03
C LEU A 24 1.15 6.32 -5.54
N GLN A 25 2.04 7.26 -5.93
CA GLN A 25 2.31 7.52 -7.33
C GLN A 25 2.76 6.23 -8.05
N CYS A 26 2.08 5.93 -9.15
CA CYS A 26 2.36 4.79 -10.03
C CYS A 26 2.10 3.40 -9.41
N PHE A 27 1.51 3.30 -8.22
CA PHE A 27 1.06 2.01 -7.70
C PHE A 27 -0.29 1.61 -8.33
N VAL A 28 -0.34 0.37 -8.81
CA VAL A 28 -1.52 -0.27 -9.41
C VAL A 28 -1.47 -1.74 -8.99
N CYS A 29 -2.48 -2.20 -8.27
CA CYS A 29 -2.60 -3.61 -7.87
C CYS A 29 -3.41 -4.44 -8.88
N GLY A 30 -4.10 -3.77 -9.82
CA GLY A 30 -4.88 -4.40 -10.89
C GLY A 30 -6.33 -4.72 -10.51
N ASP A 31 -6.77 -4.21 -9.36
CA ASP A 31 -8.16 -4.18 -8.92
C ASP A 31 -8.58 -2.70 -8.91
N ASP A 32 -9.41 -2.32 -9.89
CA ASP A 32 -9.79 -0.92 -10.13
C ASP A 32 -10.46 -0.29 -8.89
N GLU A 33 -11.29 -1.04 -8.16
CA GLU A 33 -11.98 -0.53 -6.97
C GLU A 33 -10.99 -0.26 -5.83
N LEU A 34 -10.02 -1.16 -5.62
CA LEU A 34 -8.99 -1.00 -4.61
C LEU A 34 -8.00 0.12 -4.97
N ASP A 35 -7.62 0.22 -6.24
CA ASP A 35 -6.74 1.27 -6.73
C ASP A 35 -7.41 2.65 -6.61
N ASP A 36 -8.68 2.78 -6.98
CA ASP A 36 -9.45 4.02 -6.82
C ASP A 36 -9.62 4.42 -5.35
N PHE A 37 -9.97 3.45 -4.48
CA PHE A 37 -10.08 3.67 -3.04
C PHE A 37 -8.75 4.16 -2.45
N LEU A 38 -7.64 3.51 -2.80
CA LEU A 38 -6.33 3.84 -2.26
C LEU A 38 -5.91 5.27 -2.65
N GLN A 39 -6.15 5.66 -3.91
CA GLN A 39 -5.76 6.97 -4.43
C GLN A 39 -6.67 8.11 -3.93
N SER A 40 -7.96 7.83 -3.69
CA SER A 40 -8.96 8.89 -3.46
C SER A 40 -9.44 8.98 -2.00
N GLU A 41 -9.57 7.85 -1.30
CA GLU A 41 -10.29 7.78 -0.03
C GLU A 41 -9.42 7.35 1.15
N ALA A 42 -8.40 6.53 0.93
CA ALA A 42 -7.61 5.94 2.02
C ALA A 42 -6.98 6.98 2.96
N LEU A 43 -6.46 8.09 2.42
CA LEU A 43 -5.87 9.17 3.23
C LEU A 43 -6.94 9.94 4.02
N ILE A 44 -8.12 10.13 3.45
CA ILE A 44 -9.26 10.77 4.13
C ILE A 44 -9.70 9.89 5.29
N ALA A 45 -9.88 8.59 5.06
CA ALA A 45 -10.25 7.63 6.10
C ALA A 45 -9.21 7.56 7.23
N CYS A 46 -7.91 7.69 6.92
CA CYS A 46 -6.86 7.81 7.93
C CYS A 46 -6.99 9.10 8.75
N THR A 47 -7.30 10.22 8.10
CA THR A 47 -7.43 11.54 8.74
C THR A 47 -8.67 11.64 9.63
N GLU A 48 -9.77 11.04 9.19
CA GLU A 48 -11.03 10.93 9.95
C GLU A 48 -10.94 9.88 11.08
N GLY A 49 -9.86 9.08 11.09
CA GLY A 49 -9.64 8.05 12.09
C GLY A 49 -10.52 6.82 11.91
N THR A 50 -11.21 6.67 10.79
CA THR A 50 -12.08 5.52 10.49
C THR A 50 -11.28 4.28 10.07
N SER A 51 -10.06 4.48 9.57
CA SER A 51 -9.14 3.40 9.24
C SER A 51 -7.69 3.80 9.46
N LYS A 52 -6.78 2.83 9.36
CA LYS A 52 -5.34 3.08 9.21
C LYS A 52 -4.75 2.22 8.10
N THR A 53 -4.15 2.88 7.13
CA THR A 53 -3.56 2.27 5.95
C THR A 53 -2.04 2.18 6.07
N HIS A 54 -1.50 1.01 5.77
CA HIS A 54 -0.07 0.71 5.75
C HIS A 54 0.35 0.33 4.34
N LEU A 55 1.49 0.88 3.94
CA LEU A 55 2.15 0.69 2.66
C LEU A 55 3.33 -0.26 2.83
N VAL A 56 3.51 -1.17 1.88
CA VAL A 56 4.58 -2.19 1.87
C VAL A 56 5.57 -1.88 0.76
N TYR A 57 6.80 -1.55 1.12
CA TYR A 57 7.87 -1.19 0.19
C TYR A 57 8.90 -2.30 0.04
N TYR A 58 9.22 -2.69 -1.19
CA TYR A 58 10.38 -3.52 -1.50
C TYR A 58 11.65 -2.67 -1.60
N LYS A 59 12.71 -3.11 -0.91
CA LYS A 59 14.00 -2.40 -0.78
C LYS A 59 13.86 -0.93 -0.38
N ASN A 60 12.78 -0.62 0.35
CA ASN A 60 12.48 0.71 0.86
C ASN A 60 12.23 1.78 -0.23
N VAL A 61 11.99 1.36 -1.48
CA VAL A 61 11.87 2.25 -2.65
C VAL A 61 10.58 1.97 -3.42
N THR A 62 10.29 0.73 -3.74
CA THR A 62 9.16 0.37 -4.62
C THR A 62 7.95 -0.02 -3.78
N LEU A 63 6.82 0.67 -3.94
CA LEU A 63 5.56 0.26 -3.33
C LEU A 63 5.08 -1.04 -4.02
N VAL A 64 4.90 -2.10 -3.25
CA VAL A 64 4.52 -3.44 -3.76
C VAL A 64 3.20 -3.96 -3.17
N GLY A 65 2.61 -3.24 -2.23
CA GLY A 65 1.31 -3.58 -1.68
C GLY A 65 0.89 -2.63 -0.58
N PHE A 66 -0.33 -2.83 -0.10
CA PHE A 66 -0.87 -2.12 1.05
C PHE A 66 -1.82 -3.05 1.81
N PHE A 67 -2.10 -2.69 3.05
CA PHE A 67 -3.20 -3.25 3.81
C PHE A 67 -3.76 -2.19 4.75
N LEU A 68 -5.01 -2.34 5.15
CA LEU A 68 -5.65 -1.43 6.09
C LEU A 68 -6.43 -2.22 7.13
N TYR A 69 -6.67 -1.56 8.26
CA TYR A 69 -7.63 -2.01 9.24
C TYR A 69 -8.59 -0.88 9.58
N ALA A 70 -9.87 -1.24 9.70
CA ALA A 70 -10.88 -0.33 10.22
C ALA A 70 -10.63 -0.10 11.71
N MET A 71 -10.81 1.13 12.17
CA MET A 71 -10.79 1.45 13.59
C MET A 71 -12.20 1.24 14.13
N ASN A 72 -12.32 0.41 15.16
CA ASN A 72 -13.57 0.27 15.90
C ASN A 72 -13.61 1.37 16.97
N PHE A 73 -14.65 2.20 16.92
CA PHE A 73 -14.98 3.18 17.96
C PHE A 73 -16.03 2.62 18.92
#